data_AF-X0YGK9-F1
#
_entry.id   AF-X0YGK9-F1
#
_cell.length_a   1.000
_cell.length_b   1.000
_cell.length_c   1.000
_cell.angle_alpha   90.00
_cell.angle_beta   90.00
_cell.angle_gamma   90.00
#
_symmetry.space_group_name_H-M   'P 1'
#
loop_
_entity.id
_entity.type
_entity.pdbx_description
1 polymer ?
#
loop_
_entity_poly.entity_id
_entity_poly.type
_entity_poly.pdbx_seq_one_letter_code
_entity_poly.pdbx_strand_id
1 'polypeptide(L)'
;LINTTLMYLGIIREPLEFLLFSKVSVFVSLLHILIPFTILPMYSALLNVDPVLFEAARDLGANPVHTFSKVTLPLSIPGIKTAFIFSFIIASGDYIIPQLLGGTSGLMIGKVIADQFGIVFNWGEGSSLVFLLIFSDLIVFSLFSFFLAKIFLRRRKI
;
A
#
# COMPACT_ATOMS: atom_id res chain seq x y z
N LEU A 1 22.91 1.56 11.91
CA LEU A 1 23.75 1.68 10.70
C LEU A 1 23.73 3.10 10.16
N ILE A 2 22.66 3.59 9.54
CA ILE A 2 22.62 4.97 8.97
C ILE A 2 22.96 6.05 10.01
N ASN A 3 22.27 6.07 11.17
CA ASN A 3 22.59 7.00 12.26
C ASN A 3 24.04 6.85 12.74
N THR A 4 24.50 5.61 12.89
CA THR A 4 25.87 5.30 13.34
C THR A 4 26.93 5.81 12.36
N THR A 5 26.72 5.65 11.05
CA THR A 5 27.63 6.12 10.00
C THR A 5 27.61 7.65 9.88
N LEU A 6 26.44 8.28 9.96
CA LEU A 6 26.31 9.75 9.90
C LEU A 6 26.90 10.45 11.13
N MET A 7 26.77 9.83 12.31
CA MET A 7 27.43 10.28 13.53
C MET A 7 28.94 10.10 13.46
N TYR A 8 29.41 8.97 12.92
CA TYR A 8 30.85 8.72 12.71
C TYR A 8 31.49 9.71 11.72
N LEU A 9 30.74 10.12 10.69
CA LEU A 9 31.15 11.15 9.73
C LEU A 9 31.01 12.59 10.27
N GLY A 10 30.51 12.78 11.50
CA GLY A 10 30.34 14.10 12.12
C GLY A 10 29.26 14.98 11.48
N ILE A 11 28.42 14.42 10.60
CA ILE A 11 27.36 15.15 9.89
C ILE A 11 26.18 15.44 10.84
N ILE A 12 25.90 14.54 11.77
CA ILE A 12 24.87 14.69 12.80
C ILE A 12 25.46 14.44 14.20
N ARG A 13 24.99 15.17 15.21
CA ARG A 13 25.43 15.03 16.61
C ARG A 13 24.54 14.11 17.43
N GLU A 14 23.28 13.99 17.03
CA GLU A 14 22.27 13.15 17.68
C GLU A 14 21.64 12.22 16.63
N PRO A 15 21.21 11.00 17.02
CA PRO A 15 20.53 10.09 16.11
C PRO A 15 19.25 10.74 15.58
N LEU A 16 19.01 10.62 14.27
CA LEU A 16 17.82 11.18 13.65
C LEU A 16 16.58 10.45 14.16
N GLU A 17 15.84 11.09 15.07
CA GLU A 17 14.61 10.54 15.65
C GLU A 17 13.50 10.36 14.60
N PHE A 18 13.52 11.09 13.49
CA PHE A 18 12.57 10.80 12.42
C PHE A 18 12.84 9.45 11.72
N LEU A 19 14.06 8.90 11.83
CA LEU A 19 14.39 7.57 11.32
C LEU A 19 14.05 6.45 12.30
N LEU A 20 13.83 6.76 13.58
CA LEU A 20 13.54 5.77 14.64
C LEU A 20 12.44 6.29 15.58
N PHE A 21 11.38 5.52 15.83
CA PHE A 21 10.29 5.91 16.75
C PHE A 21 9.41 7.06 16.24
N SER A 22 9.21 7.13 14.92
CA SER A 22 8.36 8.13 14.27
C SER A 22 7.34 7.51 13.31
N LYS A 23 6.30 8.28 12.94
CA LYS A 23 5.37 7.90 11.86
C LYS A 23 6.09 7.61 10.55
N VAL A 24 7.15 8.34 10.23
CA VAL A 24 7.92 8.18 8.98
C VAL A 24 8.61 6.82 8.97
N SER A 25 9.22 6.42 10.09
CA SER A 25 9.82 5.09 10.24
C SER A 25 8.81 3.98 9.99
N VAL A 26 7.61 4.11 10.57
CA VAL A 26 6.52 3.15 10.38
C VAL A 26 6.12 3.07 8.90
N PHE A 27 5.91 4.20 8.23
CA PHE A 27 5.56 4.21 6.80
C PHE A 27 6.64 3.58 5.92
N VAL A 28 7.91 3.93 6.12
CA VAL A 28 9.02 3.39 5.32
C VAL A 28 9.13 1.88 5.52
N SER A 29 8.99 1.38 6.75
CA SER A 29 9.03 -0.04 7.04
C SER A 29 7.82 -0.80 6.47
N LEU A 30 6.62 -0.23 6.58
CA LEU A 30 5.42 -0.79 5.95
C LEU A 30 5.60 -0.87 4.43
N LEU A 31 6.05 0.20 3.78
CA LEU A 31 6.32 0.19 2.34
C LEU A 31 7.33 -0.88 1.97
N HIS A 32 8.45 -0.95 2.69
CA HIS A 32 9.50 -1.93 2.42
C HIS A 32 8.99 -3.37 2.49
N ILE A 33 8.14 -3.68 3.46
CA ILE A 33 7.56 -5.02 3.62
C ILE A 33 6.47 -5.27 2.58
N LEU A 34 5.61 -4.28 2.30
CA LEU A 34 4.44 -4.47 1.43
C LEU A 34 4.80 -4.51 -0.05
N ILE A 35 5.80 -3.74 -0.50
CA ILE A 35 6.23 -3.67 -1.92
C ILE A 35 6.31 -5.04 -2.60
N PRO A 36 7.04 -6.06 -2.08
CA PRO A 36 7.12 -7.36 -2.72
C PRO A 36 5.74 -8.04 -2.84
N PHE A 37 4.88 -7.93 -1.83
CA PHE A 37 3.52 -8.49 -1.86
C PHE A 37 2.60 -7.75 -2.84
N THR A 38 2.79 -6.45 -3.02
CA THR A 38 2.04 -5.62 -3.98
C THR A 38 2.47 -5.89 -5.43
N ILE A 39 3.77 -6.13 -5.67
CA ILE A 39 4.31 -6.34 -7.01
C ILE A 39 3.83 -7.65 -7.63
N LEU A 40 3.71 -8.74 -6.86
CA LEU A 40 3.30 -10.04 -7.39
C LEU A 40 1.95 -10.02 -8.14
N PRO A 41 0.84 -9.52 -7.56
CA PRO A 41 -0.44 -9.44 -8.26
C PRO A 41 -0.42 -8.46 -9.44
N MET A 42 0.34 -7.37 -9.34
CA MET A 42 0.56 -6.44 -10.47
C MET A 42 1.29 -7.13 -11.63
N TYR A 43 2.37 -7.83 -11.34
CA TYR A 43 3.18 -8.56 -12.31
C TYR A 43 2.37 -9.69 -12.97
N SER A 44 1.62 -10.45 -12.17
CA SER A 44 0.72 -11.49 -12.68
C SER A 44 -0.33 -10.93 -13.65
N ALA A 45 -0.92 -9.77 -13.36
CA ALA A 45 -1.88 -9.14 -14.27
C ALA A 45 -1.22 -8.70 -15.60
N LEU A 46 0.01 -8.18 -15.53
CA LEU A 46 0.75 -7.76 -16.72
C LEU A 46 1.19 -8.92 -17.61
N LEU A 47 1.52 -10.07 -17.03
CA LEU A 47 1.87 -11.29 -17.79
C LEU A 47 0.73 -11.80 -18.67
N ASN A 48 -0.52 -11.47 -18.32
CA ASN A 48 -1.69 -11.88 -19.09
C ASN A 48 -2.00 -10.93 -20.26
N VAL A 49 -1.22 -9.87 -20.46
CA VAL A 49 -1.42 -8.91 -21.55
C VAL A 49 -0.81 -9.44 -22.85
N ASP A 50 -1.62 -9.49 -23.91
CA ASP A 50 -1.18 -9.92 -25.25
C ASP A 50 -0.09 -8.98 -25.82
N PRO A 51 1.11 -9.51 -26.15
CA PRO A 51 2.18 -8.74 -26.78
C PRO A 51 1.76 -7.99 -28.04
N VAL A 52 0.80 -8.52 -28.81
CA VAL A 52 0.31 -7.92 -30.07
C VAL A 52 -0.22 -6.51 -29.87
N LEU A 53 -0.76 -6.20 -28.68
CA LEU A 53 -1.25 -4.85 -28.36
C LEU A 53 -0.12 -3.80 -28.33
N PHE A 54 1.11 -4.21 -27.98
CA PHE A 54 2.26 -3.32 -27.99
C PHE A 54 2.85 -3.14 -29.39
N GLU A 55 2.79 -4.17 -30.23
CA GLU A 55 3.19 -4.10 -31.64
C GLU A 55 2.24 -3.18 -32.42
N ALA A 56 0.93 -3.40 -32.29
CA ALA A 56 -0.09 -2.56 -32.91
C ALA A 56 0.02 -1.08 -32.48
N ALA A 57 0.34 -0.81 -31.21
CA ALA A 57 0.57 0.55 -30.74
C ALA A 57 1.78 1.20 -31.44
N ARG A 58 2.87 0.46 -31.65
CA ARG A 58 4.06 0.96 -32.38
C ARG A 58 3.76 1.18 -33.86
N ASP A 59 3.01 0.27 -34.50
CA ASP A 59 2.63 0.39 -35.91
C ASP A 59 1.76 1.63 -36.16
N LEU A 60 0.92 2.01 -35.19
CA LEU A 60 0.14 3.25 -35.22
C LEU A 60 0.97 4.51 -34.86
N GLY A 61 2.28 4.39 -34.70
CA GLY A 61 3.18 5.50 -34.37
C GLY A 61 3.07 5.99 -32.93
N ALA A 62 2.52 5.21 -32.00
CA ALA A 62 2.41 5.61 -30.60
C ALA A 62 3.80 5.66 -29.93
N ASN A 63 4.07 6.77 -29.24
CA ASN A 63 5.25 6.88 -28.38
C ASN A 63 5.08 6.08 -27.07
N PRO A 64 6.16 5.77 -26.33
CA PRO A 64 6.07 4.95 -25.11
C PRO A 64 5.12 5.48 -24.03
N VAL A 65 5.00 6.81 -23.89
CA VAL A 65 4.08 7.44 -22.93
C VAL A 65 2.62 7.22 -23.34
N HIS A 66 2.35 7.29 -24.64
CA HIS A 66 1.03 7.01 -25.20
C HIS A 66 0.67 5.54 -25.04
N THR A 67 1.58 4.63 -25.38
CA THR A 67 1.42 3.18 -25.19
C THR A 67 1.17 2.82 -23.73
N PHE A 68 1.94 3.41 -22.80
CA PHE A 68 1.69 3.21 -21.37
C PHE A 68 0.29 3.68 -20.96
N SER A 69 -0.10 4.90 -21.33
CA SER A 69 -1.35 5.50 -20.86
C SER A 69 -2.62 4.89 -21.46
N LYS A 70 -2.51 4.35 -22.68
CA LYS A 70 -3.63 3.80 -23.48
C LYS A 70 -3.69 2.28 -23.51
N VAL A 71 -2.55 1.59 -23.38
CA VAL A 71 -2.48 0.13 -23.44
C VAL A 71 -2.13 -0.44 -22.06
N THR A 72 -0.91 -0.15 -21.56
CA THR A 72 -0.42 -0.76 -20.32
C THR A 72 -1.29 -0.44 -19.11
N LEU A 73 -1.54 0.86 -18.85
CA LEU A 73 -2.23 1.31 -17.65
C LEU A 73 -3.67 0.77 -17.56
N PRO A 74 -4.52 0.84 -18.61
CA PRO A 74 -5.86 0.26 -18.57
C PRO A 74 -5.87 -1.26 -18.35
N LEU A 75 -4.96 -1.98 -19.01
CA LEU A 75 -4.87 -3.44 -18.89
C LEU A 75 -4.30 -3.87 -17.53
N SER A 76 -3.53 -3.01 -16.88
CA SER A 76 -3.00 -3.24 -15.52
C SER A 76 -4.03 -3.01 -14.41
N ILE A 77 -5.18 -2.37 -14.70
CA ILE A 77 -6.19 -2.01 -13.68
C ILE A 77 -6.61 -3.19 -12.79
N PRO A 78 -6.92 -4.39 -13.32
CA PRO A 78 -7.25 -5.54 -12.48
C PRO A 78 -6.14 -5.90 -11.49
N GLY A 79 -4.88 -5.83 -11.93
CA GLY A 79 -3.70 -6.06 -11.08
C GLY A 79 -3.47 -4.94 -10.06
N ILE A 80 -3.65 -3.68 -10.45
CA ILE A 80 -3.60 -2.53 -9.53
C ILE A 80 -4.67 -2.70 -8.44
N LYS A 81 -5.86 -3.18 -8.82
CA LYS A 81 -6.96 -3.40 -7.89
C LYS A 81 -6.64 -4.46 -6.86
N THR A 82 -6.18 -5.64 -7.28
CA THR A 82 -5.81 -6.71 -6.34
C THR A 82 -4.65 -6.27 -5.46
N ALA A 83 -3.61 -5.68 -6.04
CA ALA A 83 -2.44 -5.18 -5.32
C ALA A 83 -2.78 -4.13 -4.25
N PHE A 84 -3.66 -3.18 -4.57
CA PHE A 84 -4.10 -2.14 -3.64
C PHE A 84 -4.83 -2.74 -2.42
N ILE A 85 -5.75 -3.68 -2.65
CA ILE A 85 -6.55 -4.30 -1.57
C ILE A 85 -5.68 -5.11 -0.64
N PHE A 86 -4.79 -5.95 -1.19
CA PHE A 86 -3.86 -6.75 -0.39
C PHE A 86 -2.99 -5.84 0.48
N SER A 87 -2.44 -4.78 -0.10
CA SER A 87 -1.58 -3.84 0.62
C SER A 87 -2.34 -3.07 1.70
N PHE A 88 -3.58 -2.65 1.40
CA PHE A 88 -4.41 -1.89 2.32
C PHE A 88 -4.80 -2.72 3.54
N ILE A 89 -5.30 -3.96 3.33
CA ILE A 89 -5.71 -4.85 4.41
C ILE A 89 -4.53 -5.21 5.32
N ILE A 90 -3.36 -5.51 4.75
CA ILE A 90 -2.18 -5.84 5.55
C ILE A 90 -1.69 -4.59 6.31
N ALA A 91 -1.66 -3.42 5.67
CA ALA A 91 -1.23 -2.19 6.31
C ALA A 91 -2.17 -1.71 7.42
N SER A 92 -3.49 -1.84 7.22
CA SER A 92 -4.50 -1.37 8.19
C SER A 92 -4.51 -2.23 9.46
N GLY A 93 -4.24 -3.53 9.33
CA GLY A 93 -4.16 -4.48 10.43
C GLY A 93 -2.79 -4.58 11.11
N ASP A 94 -1.73 -3.97 10.55
CA ASP A 94 -0.40 -4.11 11.15
C ASP A 94 -0.31 -3.40 12.50
N TYR A 95 0.16 -4.14 13.51
CA TYR A 95 0.38 -3.62 14.86
C TYR A 95 1.83 -3.74 15.31
N ILE A 96 2.61 -4.63 14.68
CA ILE A 96 3.99 -4.93 15.06
C ILE A 96 4.90 -3.76 14.70
N ILE A 97 4.83 -3.27 13.46
CA ILE A 97 5.70 -2.18 13.00
C ILE A 97 5.40 -0.88 13.77
N PRO A 98 4.13 -0.47 13.97
CA PRO A 98 3.78 0.66 14.82
C PRO A 98 4.27 0.51 16.26
N GLN A 99 4.18 -0.70 16.83
CA GLN A 99 4.62 -0.97 18.18
C GLN A 99 6.14 -0.86 18.33
N LEU A 100 6.90 -1.32 17.35
CA LEU A 100 8.37 -1.32 17.40
C LEU A 100 8.99 0.02 16.96
N LEU A 101 8.39 0.68 15.96
CA LEU A 101 9.00 1.84 15.29
C LEU A 101 8.18 3.13 15.40
N GLY A 102 6.99 3.10 15.99
CA GLY A 102 6.10 4.25 16.05
C GLY A 102 6.36 5.24 17.19
N GLY A 103 7.03 4.81 18.27
CA GLY A 103 7.19 5.65 19.47
C GLY A 103 5.85 6.12 20.04
N THR A 104 5.81 7.31 20.64
CA THR A 104 4.58 7.92 21.17
C THR A 104 3.67 8.50 20.07
N SER A 105 4.20 8.69 18.86
CA SER A 105 3.50 9.37 17.76
C SER A 105 2.89 8.42 16.73
N GLY A 106 3.34 7.17 16.66
CA GLY A 106 2.97 6.18 15.65
C GLY A 106 1.81 5.28 16.02
N LEU A 107 0.86 5.75 16.82
CA LEU A 107 -0.34 4.97 17.15
C LEU A 107 -1.13 4.64 15.87
N MET A 108 -1.31 3.36 15.60
CA MET A 108 -2.14 2.84 14.50
C MET A 108 -3.27 1.99 15.06
N ILE A 109 -4.35 1.86 14.28
CA ILE A 109 -5.56 1.13 14.69
C ILE A 109 -5.27 -0.34 15.04
N GLY A 110 -4.38 -1.00 14.29
CA GLY A 110 -3.94 -2.36 14.59
C GLY A 110 -3.36 -2.49 15.99
N LYS A 111 -2.52 -1.53 16.42
CA LYS A 111 -1.97 -1.51 17.79
C LYS A 111 -3.05 -1.29 18.84
N VAL A 112 -3.98 -0.37 18.61
CA VAL A 112 -5.09 -0.13 19.54
C VAL A 112 -5.91 -1.40 19.74
N ILE A 113 -6.22 -2.10 18.66
CA ILE A 113 -6.91 -3.40 18.71
C ILE A 113 -6.09 -4.42 19.49
N ALA A 114 -4.79 -4.57 19.19
CA ALA A 114 -3.92 -5.53 19.86
C ALA A 114 -3.83 -5.27 21.38
N ASP A 115 -3.74 -4.01 21.79
CA ASP A 115 -3.68 -3.62 23.20
C ASP A 115 -4.98 -3.99 23.94
N GLN A 116 -6.15 -3.95 23.28
CA GLN A 116 -7.42 -4.37 23.89
C GLN A 116 -7.44 -5.86 24.26
N PHE A 117 -6.82 -6.70 23.45
CA PHE A 117 -6.73 -8.15 23.72
C PHE A 117 -5.59 -8.51 24.66
N GLY A 118 -4.44 -7.83 24.56
CA GLY A 118 -3.20 -8.23 25.24
C GLY A 118 -2.89 -7.48 26.54
N ILE A 119 -3.34 -6.23 26.71
CA ILE A 119 -3.02 -5.39 27.87
C ILE A 119 -4.29 -5.06 28.67
N VAL A 120 -5.33 -4.60 27.99
CA VAL A 120 -6.58 -4.15 28.63
C VAL A 120 -7.48 -5.34 28.97
N PHE A 121 -7.31 -6.47 28.27
CA PHE A 121 -8.16 -7.66 28.37
C PHE A 121 -9.66 -7.38 28.16
N ASN A 122 -10.00 -6.30 27.45
CA ASN A 122 -11.37 -5.97 27.08
C ASN A 122 -11.69 -6.51 25.68
N TRP A 123 -11.99 -7.81 25.63
CA TRP A 123 -12.22 -8.52 24.37
C TRP A 123 -13.48 -8.06 23.66
N GLY A 124 -14.46 -7.50 24.40
CA GLY A 124 -15.67 -6.92 23.82
C GLY A 124 -15.37 -5.68 23.00
N GLU A 125 -14.59 -4.74 23.55
CA GLU A 125 -14.14 -3.55 22.84
C GLU A 125 -13.14 -3.89 21.71
N GLY A 126 -12.21 -4.81 21.96
CA GLY A 126 -11.30 -5.29 20.92
C GLY A 126 -12.04 -5.87 19.70
N SER A 127 -13.07 -6.68 19.95
CA SER A 127 -13.88 -7.27 18.87
C SER A 127 -14.67 -6.23 18.07
N SER A 128 -15.26 -5.22 18.74
CA SER A 128 -16.01 -4.18 18.05
C SER A 128 -15.11 -3.34 17.12
N LEU A 129 -13.90 -3.01 17.57
CA LEU A 129 -12.91 -2.31 16.76
C LEU A 129 -12.46 -3.13 15.54
N VAL A 130 -12.29 -4.46 15.68
CA VAL A 130 -12.00 -5.35 14.55
C VAL A 130 -13.13 -5.34 13.52
N PHE A 131 -14.39 -5.42 13.96
CA PHE A 131 -15.53 -5.35 13.04
C PHE A 131 -15.62 -4.01 12.31
N LEU A 132 -15.34 -2.90 13.01
CA LEU A 132 -15.28 -1.57 12.39
C LEU A 132 -14.14 -1.46 11.38
N LEU A 133 -12.97 -2.03 11.68
CA LEU A 133 -11.83 -2.04 10.77
C LEU A 133 -12.17 -2.81 9.49
N ILE A 134 -12.69 -4.03 9.61
CA ILE A 134 -13.11 -4.85 8.46
C ILE A 134 -14.18 -4.14 7.64
N PHE A 135 -15.15 -3.51 8.30
CA PHE A 135 -16.19 -2.75 7.61
C PHE A 135 -15.60 -1.56 6.85
N SER A 136 -14.62 -0.86 7.43
CA SER A 136 -13.92 0.24 6.77
C SER A 136 -13.11 -0.23 5.55
N ASP A 137 -12.43 -1.39 5.64
CA ASP A 137 -11.69 -1.99 4.54
C ASP A 137 -12.62 -2.35 3.37
N LEU A 138 -13.80 -2.90 3.67
CA LEU A 138 -14.83 -3.22 2.67
C LEU A 138 -15.37 -1.96 1.99
N ILE A 139 -15.60 -0.88 2.73
CA ILE A 139 -16.03 0.40 2.16
C ILE A 139 -14.97 0.94 1.21
N VAL A 140 -13.71 0.99 1.64
CA VAL A 140 -12.60 1.48 0.79
C VAL A 140 -12.49 0.63 -0.48
N PHE A 141 -12.56 -0.69 -0.36
CA PHE A 141 -12.56 -1.59 -1.51
C PHE A 141 -13.72 -1.33 -2.47
N SER A 142 -14.95 -1.17 -1.95
CA SER A 142 -16.14 -0.93 -2.75
C SER A 142 -16.06 0.41 -3.49
N LEU A 143 -15.67 1.48 -2.79
CA LEU A 143 -15.49 2.81 -3.37
C LEU A 143 -14.40 2.82 -4.43
N PHE A 144 -13.26 2.19 -4.16
CA PHE A 144 -12.16 2.09 -5.10
C PHE A 144 -12.56 1.29 -6.36
N SER A 145 -13.25 0.16 -6.16
CA SER A 145 -13.78 -0.65 -7.26
C SER A 145 -14.80 0.11 -8.11
N PHE A 146 -15.71 0.85 -7.47
CA PHE A 146 -16.71 1.67 -8.13
C PHE A 146 -16.07 2.80 -8.95
N PHE A 147 -15.08 3.49 -8.38
CA PHE A 147 -14.35 4.56 -9.04
C PHE A 147 -13.59 4.06 -10.28
N LEU A 148 -12.87 2.94 -10.17
CA LEU A 148 -12.19 2.31 -11.31
C LEU A 148 -13.16 1.86 -12.40
N ALA A 149 -14.30 1.25 -12.03
CA ALA A 149 -15.33 0.85 -12.98
C ALA A 149 -15.90 2.06 -13.74
N LYS A 150 -16.15 3.18 -13.05
CA LYS A 150 -16.63 4.42 -13.66
C LYS A 150 -15.63 5.02 -14.64
N ILE A 151 -14.33 4.99 -14.31
CA ILE A 151 -13.26 5.43 -15.23
C ILE A 151 -13.24 4.56 -16.49
N PHE A 152 -13.38 3.24 -16.34
CA PHE A 152 -13.37 2.31 -17.47
C PHE A 152 -14.56 2.50 -18.41
N LEU A 153 -15.78 2.60 -17.87
CA LEU A 153 -16.99 2.83 -18.65
C LEU A 153 -16.95 4.15 -19.43
N ARG A 154 -16.26 5.17 -18.91
CA ARG A 154 -16.09 6.45 -19.59
C ARG A 154 -15.10 6.39 -20.77
N ARG A 155 -14.11 5.49 -20.72
CA ARG A 155 -13.13 5.29 -21.80
C ARG A 155 -13.65 4.43 -22.96
N ARG A 156 -14.68 3.60 -22.74
CA ARG A 156 -15.29 2.73 -23.77
C ARG A 156 -16.28 3.46 -24.70
N LYS A 157 -16.58 4.73 -24.43
CA LYS A 157 -17.52 5.58 -25.22
C LYS A 157 -16.82 6.51 -26.22
N ILE A 158 -15.51 6.40 -26.39
CA ILE A 158 -14.69 7.11 -27.39
C ILE A 158 -14.09 6.05 -28.30
#